data_AF-A0A494WQD3-F1
#
_entry.id   AF-A0A494WQD3-F1
#
_cell.length_a   1.000
_cell.length_b   1.000
_cell.length_c   1.000
_cell.angle_alpha   90.00
_cell.angle_beta   90.00
_cell.angle_gamma   90.00
#
_symmetry.space_group_name_H-M   'P 1'
#
loop_
_entity.id
_entity.type
_entity.pdbx_description
1 polymer ?
#
loop_
_entity_poly.entity_id
_entity_poly.type
_entity_poly.pdbx_seq_one_letter_code
_entity_poly.pdbx_strand_id
1 'polypeptide(L)'
;MELYILNEQEKVMFIKYVKYSAWYLEVLLSMFCGLKRGEIYALKFKDFNIEERTVTISRQVVAEYVKKENGKYTCIPVEKEVETESAKRILKVPSIIIEELEKRKIRNEGEKVLFGNDYKDNDLVSCQNNGGYRSLSSMNAALKRICKKADISTVTTQDLRDMYAERMLKSEQVSFSMLTALMGYGSVEETYERYSDLLLQKTE
;
A
#
# COMPACT_ATOMS: atom_id res chain seq x y z
N MET A 1 6.57 -16.68 7.52
CA MET A 1 5.17 -16.47 7.12
C MET A 1 5.07 -16.99 5.71
N GLU A 2 4.25 -18.01 5.51
CA GLU A 2 4.03 -18.65 4.22
C GLU A 2 3.48 -17.64 3.20
N LEU A 3 3.95 -17.74 1.96
CA LEU A 3 3.62 -16.80 0.91
C LEU A 3 2.29 -17.22 0.28
N TYR A 4 1.28 -16.35 0.34
CA TYR A 4 -0.05 -16.62 -0.21
C TYR A 4 -0.35 -15.69 -1.39
N ILE A 5 -0.55 -16.29 -2.58
CA ILE A 5 -0.89 -15.58 -3.81
C ILE A 5 -2.23 -16.10 -4.31
N LEU A 6 -3.16 -15.18 -4.59
CA LEU A 6 -4.42 -15.48 -5.26
C LEU A 6 -4.16 -16.02 -6.67
N ASN A 7 -4.92 -17.00 -7.12
CA ASN A 7 -4.88 -17.40 -8.53
C ASN A 7 -5.51 -16.32 -9.43
N GLU A 8 -5.40 -16.44 -10.76
CA GLU A 8 -5.89 -15.41 -11.69
C GLU A 8 -7.41 -15.17 -11.60
N GLN A 9 -8.22 -16.21 -11.38
CA GLN A 9 -9.68 -16.06 -11.21
C GLN A 9 -10.00 -15.31 -9.91
N GLU A 10 -9.31 -15.67 -8.82
CA GLU A 10 -9.43 -14.99 -7.53
C GLU A 10 -8.96 -13.54 -7.60
N LYS A 11 -7.87 -13.23 -8.33
CA LYS A 11 -7.40 -11.86 -8.56
C LYS A 11 -8.46 -11.02 -9.28
N VAL A 12 -9.07 -11.56 -10.34
CA VAL A 12 -10.15 -10.87 -11.06
C VAL A 12 -11.35 -10.61 -10.15
N MET A 13 -11.77 -11.62 -9.37
CA MET A 13 -12.87 -11.48 -8.41
C MET A 13 -12.53 -10.46 -7.32
N PHE A 14 -11.34 -10.53 -6.75
CA PHE A 14 -10.87 -9.59 -5.74
C PHE A 14 -10.89 -8.14 -6.26
N ILE A 15 -10.36 -7.90 -7.46
CA ILE A 15 -10.35 -6.57 -8.09
C ILE A 15 -11.78 -6.07 -8.36
N LYS A 16 -12.69 -6.94 -8.80
CA LYS A 16 -14.10 -6.58 -9.03
C LYS A 16 -14.77 -6.04 -7.77
N TYR A 17 -14.49 -6.63 -6.60
CA TYR A 17 -15.11 -6.19 -5.34
C TYR A 17 -14.40 -5.01 -4.70
N VAL A 18 -13.06 -4.94 -4.79
CA VAL A 18 -12.30 -3.82 -4.20
C VAL A 18 -12.48 -2.51 -4.95
N LYS A 19 -12.76 -2.56 -6.27
CA LYS A 19 -13.01 -1.39 -7.14
C LYS A 19 -14.09 -0.45 -6.58
N TYR A 20 -15.10 -1.00 -5.91
CA TYR A 20 -16.21 -0.22 -5.32
C TYR A 20 -15.99 0.11 -3.84
N SER A 21 -14.80 -0.16 -3.32
CA SER A 21 -14.45 0.12 -1.93
C SER A 21 -13.64 1.42 -1.82
N ALA A 22 -13.68 2.05 -0.64
CA ALA A 22 -12.82 3.19 -0.33
C ALA A 22 -11.31 2.87 -0.29
N TRP A 23 -10.93 1.59 -0.48
CA TRP A 23 -9.56 1.08 -0.40
C TRP A 23 -8.96 0.75 -1.77
N TYR A 24 -9.66 1.07 -2.87
CA TYR A 24 -9.23 0.65 -4.20
C TYR A 24 -7.84 1.18 -4.56
N LEU A 25 -7.62 2.49 -4.41
CA LEU A 25 -6.33 3.12 -4.69
C LEU A 25 -5.19 2.52 -3.85
N GLU A 26 -5.42 2.27 -2.56
CA GLU A 26 -4.45 1.64 -1.66
C GLU A 26 -4.09 0.23 -2.11
N VAL A 27 -5.09 -0.54 -2.55
CA VAL A 27 -4.86 -1.88 -3.11
C VAL A 27 -4.07 -1.81 -4.41
N LEU A 28 -4.38 -0.87 -5.30
CA LEU A 28 -3.62 -0.67 -6.54
C LEU A 28 -2.16 -0.32 -6.26
N LEU A 29 -1.90 0.61 -5.34
CA LEU A 29 -0.54 1.00 -4.96
C LEU A 29 0.27 -0.17 -4.36
N SER A 30 -0.38 -1.03 -3.57
CA SER A 30 0.29 -2.20 -3.01
C SER A 30 0.54 -3.28 -4.07
N MET A 31 -0.47 -3.62 -4.86
CA MET A 31 -0.44 -4.74 -5.80
C MET A 31 0.30 -4.45 -7.12
N PHE A 32 0.31 -3.18 -7.57
CA PHE A 32 0.93 -2.79 -8.85
C PHE A 32 2.19 -1.95 -8.71
N CYS A 33 2.46 -1.38 -7.53
CA CYS A 33 3.68 -0.64 -7.26
C CYS A 33 4.48 -1.21 -6.08
N GLY A 34 3.96 -2.24 -5.41
CA GLY A 34 4.69 -2.94 -4.35
C GLY A 34 4.83 -2.15 -3.06
N LEU A 35 4.05 -1.10 -2.79
CA LEU A 35 4.23 -0.28 -1.58
C LEU A 35 3.82 -1.03 -0.30
N LYS A 36 4.56 -0.76 0.79
CA LYS A 36 4.17 -1.15 2.16
C LYS A 36 2.97 -0.31 2.60
N ARG A 37 2.08 -0.89 3.42
CA ARG A 37 0.93 -0.17 3.99
C ARG A 37 1.31 1.15 4.68
N GLY A 38 2.41 1.15 5.45
CA GLY A 38 2.90 2.35 6.12
C GLY A 38 3.30 3.45 5.13
N GLU A 39 3.95 3.09 4.01
CA GLU A 39 4.30 4.02 2.93
C GLU A 39 3.03 4.60 2.30
N ILE A 40 2.06 3.74 1.95
CA ILE A 40 0.77 4.16 1.36
C ILE A 40 0.05 5.17 2.25
N TYR A 41 0.04 4.95 3.57
CA TYR A 41 -0.61 5.83 4.53
C TYR A 41 0.12 7.15 4.75
N ALA A 42 1.40 7.22 4.41
CA ALA A 42 2.17 8.45 4.45
C ALA A 42 2.04 9.24 3.15
N LEU A 43 1.61 8.64 2.03
CA LEU A 43 1.56 9.36 0.75
C LEU A 43 0.70 10.64 0.84
N LYS A 44 1.29 11.71 0.32
CA LYS A 44 0.68 13.04 0.17
C LYS A 44 0.46 13.33 -1.31
N PHE A 45 -0.50 14.19 -1.66
CA PHE A 45 -0.77 14.49 -3.06
C PHE A 45 0.45 15.07 -3.77
N LYS A 46 1.25 15.88 -3.07
CA LYS A 46 2.52 16.43 -3.58
C LYS A 46 3.59 15.39 -3.93
N ASP A 47 3.49 14.16 -3.44
CA ASP A 47 4.47 13.12 -3.75
C ASP A 47 4.30 12.55 -5.17
N PHE A 48 3.16 12.82 -5.80
CA PHE A 48 2.83 12.36 -7.14
C PHE A 48 3.19 13.42 -8.18
N ASN A 49 3.91 13.02 -9.22
CA ASN A 49 4.04 13.78 -10.44
C ASN A 49 3.10 13.16 -11.49
N ILE A 50 2.03 13.89 -11.81
CA ILE A 50 0.95 13.44 -12.70
C ILE A 50 1.45 13.31 -14.14
N GLU A 51 2.24 14.28 -14.62
CA GLU A 51 2.77 14.31 -15.99
C GLU A 51 3.71 13.14 -16.23
N GLU A 52 4.66 12.94 -15.31
CA GLU A 52 5.61 11.85 -15.37
C GLU A 52 5.02 10.50 -14.95
N ARG A 53 3.80 10.48 -14.40
CA ARG A 53 3.16 9.32 -13.79
C ARG A 53 4.13 8.63 -12.82
N THR A 54 4.66 9.40 -11.87
CA THR A 54 5.53 8.88 -10.82
C THR A 54 5.01 9.19 -9.43
N VAL A 55 5.43 8.38 -8.46
CA VAL A 55 5.23 8.62 -7.03
C VAL A 55 6.57 8.54 -6.31
N THR A 56 6.81 9.48 -5.41
CA THR A 56 8.00 9.52 -4.56
C THR A 56 7.68 8.95 -3.17
N ILE A 57 8.44 7.94 -2.75
CA ILE A 57 8.32 7.34 -1.43
C ILE A 57 9.48 7.84 -0.58
N SER A 58 9.16 8.57 0.49
CA SER A 58 10.17 9.13 1.43
C SER A 58 9.76 9.04 2.89
N ARG A 59 8.50 8.62 3.16
CA ARG A 59 7.90 8.58 4.50
C ARG A 59 7.10 7.30 4.69
N GLN A 60 6.87 6.94 5.95
CA GLN A 60 6.01 5.84 6.34
C GLN A 60 5.26 6.16 7.63
N VAL A 61 4.05 5.63 7.76
CA VAL A 61 3.30 5.62 9.02
C VAL A 61 3.58 4.32 9.76
N VAL A 62 4.04 4.44 11.00
CA VAL A 62 4.30 3.32 11.92
C VAL A 62 3.36 3.37 13.12
N ALA A 63 3.22 2.24 13.82
CA ALA A 63 2.47 2.17 15.07
C ALA A 63 3.41 2.50 16.22
N GLU A 64 3.02 3.47 17.04
CA GLU A 64 3.70 3.76 18.31
C GLU A 64 2.76 3.53 19.48
N TYR A 65 3.29 2.93 20.55
CA TYR A 65 2.55 2.70 21.78
C TYR A 65 2.85 3.82 22.77
N VAL A 66 1.91 4.73 22.94
CA VAL A 66 2.03 5.86 23.87
C VAL A 66 1.31 5.52 25.17
N LYS A 67 2.00 5.73 26.30
CA LYS A 67 1.42 5.58 27.63
C LYS A 67 0.54 6.78 27.95
N LYS A 68 -0.74 6.54 28.22
CA LYS A 68 -1.68 7.57 28.68
C LYS A 68 -1.50 7.85 30.17
N GLU A 69 -2.03 8.98 30.63
CA GLU A 69 -2.02 9.40 32.04
C GLU A 69 -2.61 8.35 32.98
N ASN A 70 -3.61 7.59 32.51
CA ASN A 70 -4.23 6.49 33.25
C ASN A 70 -3.38 5.18 33.29
N GLY A 71 -2.13 5.22 32.83
CA GLY A 71 -1.21 4.09 32.80
C GLY A 71 -1.42 3.10 31.65
N LYS A 72 -2.48 3.23 30.85
CA LYS A 72 -2.75 2.33 29.71
C LYS A 72 -1.98 2.77 28.46
N TYR A 73 -1.51 1.80 27.68
CA TYR A 73 -0.93 2.08 26.36
C TYR A 73 -2.01 2.24 25.31
N THR A 74 -1.81 3.17 24.37
CA THR A 74 -2.62 3.32 23.16
C THR A 74 -1.72 3.30 21.95
N CYS A 75 -2.11 2.53 20.94
CA CYS A 75 -1.41 2.51 19.66
C CYS A 75 -1.90 3.67 18.79
N ILE A 76 -0.99 4.53 18.37
CA ILE A 76 -1.27 5.66 17.48
C ILE A 76 -0.46 5.55 16.18
N PRO A 77 -1.01 6.00 15.04
CA PRO A 77 -0.24 6.15 13.81
C PRO A 77 0.69 7.36 13.91
N VAL A 78 1.97 7.17 13.62
CA VAL A 78 2.99 8.24 13.60
C VAL A 78 3.71 8.20 12.26
N GLU A 79 3.77 9.35 11.58
CA GLU A 79 4.58 9.53 10.37
C GLU A 79 6.06 9.66 10.74
N LYS A 80 6.91 8.93 10.02
CA LYS A 80 8.37 8.99 10.09
C LYS A 80 8.94 9.11 8.70
N GLU A 81 10.10 9.76 8.58
CA GLU A 81 10.93 9.62 7.39
C GLU A 81 11.44 8.19 7.28
N VAL A 82 11.66 7.73 6.05
CA VAL A 82 12.34 6.46 5.87
C VAL A 82 13.85 6.70 5.96
N GLU A 83 14.48 6.00 6.91
CA GLU A 83 15.85 6.29 7.36
C GLU A 83 16.93 5.88 6.34
N THR A 84 16.64 4.93 5.45
CA THR A 84 17.63 4.42 4.49
C THR A 84 17.42 4.99 3.09
N GLU A 85 18.52 5.34 2.42
CA GLU A 85 18.50 5.78 1.01
C GLU A 85 17.91 4.70 0.08
N SER A 86 18.08 3.41 0.41
CA SER A 86 17.48 2.31 -0.34
C SER A 86 15.95 2.30 -0.33
N ALA A 87 15.34 2.90 0.69
CA ALA A 87 13.90 2.92 0.82
C ALA A 87 13.27 4.22 0.31
N LYS A 88 14.06 5.29 0.17
CA LYS A 88 13.70 6.48 -0.61
C LYS A 88 13.76 6.16 -2.10
N ARG A 89 12.64 6.24 -2.80
CA ARG A 89 12.59 5.84 -4.22
C ARG A 89 11.49 6.53 -4.99
N ILE A 90 11.66 6.61 -6.30
CA ILE A 90 10.66 7.12 -7.24
C ILE A 90 10.20 5.95 -8.11
N LEU A 91 8.89 5.72 -8.18
CA LEU A 91 8.30 4.63 -8.96
C LEU A 91 7.40 5.20 -10.04
N LYS A 92 7.47 4.63 -11.25
CA LYS A 92 6.45 4.86 -12.28
C LYS A 92 5.16 4.14 -11.86
N VAL A 93 4.02 4.78 -12.06
CA VAL A 93 2.70 4.25 -11.71
C VAL A 93 1.84 4.05 -12.96
N PRO A 94 1.01 2.99 -13.03
CA PRO A 94 0.00 2.84 -14.08
C PRO A 94 -0.97 4.03 -14.14
N SER A 95 -1.52 4.34 -15.32
CA SER A 95 -2.46 5.46 -15.51
C SER A 95 -3.68 5.37 -14.59
N ILE A 96 -4.19 4.16 -14.35
CA ILE A 96 -5.32 3.92 -13.46
C ILE A 96 -5.06 4.44 -12.03
N ILE A 97 -3.80 4.45 -11.57
CA ILE A 97 -3.47 5.01 -10.24
C ILE A 97 -3.63 6.53 -10.24
N ILE A 98 -3.26 7.20 -11.33
CA ILE A 98 -3.45 8.66 -11.47
C ILE A 98 -4.94 9.00 -11.54
N GLU A 99 -5.72 8.25 -12.31
CA GLU A 99 -7.18 8.43 -12.39
C GLU A 99 -7.85 8.26 -11.02
N GLU A 100 -7.47 7.23 -10.25
CA GLU A 100 -8.00 7.01 -8.90
C GLU A 100 -7.47 8.02 -7.87
N LEU A 101 -6.26 8.58 -8.08
CA LEU A 101 -5.71 9.67 -7.27
C LEU A 101 -6.51 10.95 -7.43
N GLU A 102 -6.90 11.31 -8.65
CA GLU A 102 -7.73 12.49 -8.93
C GLU A 102 -9.12 12.36 -8.30
N LYS A 103 -9.76 11.18 -8.43
CA LYS A 103 -11.02 10.88 -7.73
C LYS A 103 -10.87 10.99 -6.22
N ARG A 104 -9.75 10.50 -5.68
CA ARG A 104 -9.44 10.61 -4.25
C ARG A 104 -9.29 12.07 -3.82
N LYS A 105 -8.64 12.91 -4.63
CA LYS A 105 -8.47 14.34 -4.35
C LYS A 105 -9.81 15.04 -4.20
N ILE A 106 -10.71 14.86 -5.18
CA ILE A 106 -12.07 15.43 -5.16
C ILE A 106 -12.82 14.97 -3.90
N ARG A 107 -12.74 13.67 -3.57
CA ARG A 107 -13.37 13.14 -2.35
C ARG A 107 -12.81 13.83 -1.10
N ASN A 108 -11.49 13.90 -0.94
CA ASN A 108 -10.86 14.47 0.25
C ASN A 108 -11.15 15.98 0.38
N GLU A 109 -11.22 16.71 -0.73
CA GLU A 109 -11.66 18.12 -0.75
C GLU A 109 -13.12 18.27 -0.28
N GLY A 110 -14.01 17.36 -0.70
CA GLY A 110 -15.39 17.33 -0.21
C GLY A 110 -15.49 17.06 1.29
N GLU A 111 -14.72 16.10 1.81
CA GLU A 111 -14.65 15.83 3.26
C GLU A 111 -14.06 17.02 4.03
N LYS A 112 -13.06 17.70 3.47
CA LYS A 112 -12.49 18.92 4.06
C LYS A 112 -13.53 20.03 4.21
N VAL A 113 -14.37 20.24 3.20
CA VAL A 113 -15.49 21.20 3.29
C VAL A 113 -16.52 20.77 4.34
N LEU A 114 -16.86 19.48 4.38
CA LEU A 114 -17.87 18.94 5.30
C LEU A 114 -17.45 19.03 6.77
N PHE A 115 -16.18 18.73 7.07
CA PHE A 115 -15.65 18.73 8.43
C PHE A 115 -15.13 20.10 8.88
N GLY A 116 -14.90 21.04 7.96
CA GLY A 116 -14.51 22.41 8.27
C GLY A 116 -13.29 22.48 9.21
N ASN A 117 -13.48 23.12 10.36
CA ASN A 117 -12.41 23.30 11.36
C ASN A 117 -11.94 21.99 12.01
N ASP A 118 -12.76 20.92 11.97
CA ASP A 118 -12.40 19.61 12.52
C ASP A 118 -11.56 18.77 11.54
N TYR A 119 -11.38 19.25 10.31
CA TYR A 119 -10.55 18.58 9.31
C TYR A 119 -9.06 18.85 9.52
N LYS A 120 -8.29 17.78 9.66
CA LYS A 120 -6.83 17.82 9.80
C LYS A 120 -6.17 17.74 8.43
N ASP A 121 -5.90 18.89 7.83
CA ASP A 121 -5.26 18.94 6.51
C ASP A 121 -3.77 18.63 6.58
N ASN A 122 -3.42 17.39 6.27
CA ASN A 122 -2.04 16.90 6.20
C ASN A 122 -1.61 16.58 4.75
N ASP A 123 -2.38 17.03 3.75
CA ASP A 123 -2.20 16.71 2.32
C ASP A 123 -2.21 15.20 2.01
N LEU A 124 -2.79 14.37 2.88
CA LEU A 124 -2.76 12.90 2.78
C LEU A 124 -3.68 12.38 1.67
N VAL A 125 -3.18 11.40 0.92
CA VAL A 125 -3.96 10.66 -0.09
C VAL A 125 -4.89 9.65 0.59
N SER A 126 -4.38 8.91 1.58
CA SER A 126 -5.13 7.92 2.35
C SER A 126 -5.40 8.38 3.77
N CYS A 127 -6.49 9.13 3.95
CA CYS A 127 -6.89 9.66 5.25
C CYS A 127 -8.28 9.15 5.69
N GLN A 128 -8.57 9.32 6.98
CA GLN A 128 -9.93 9.26 7.52
C GLN A 128 -10.73 10.48 7.04
N ASN A 129 -12.05 10.47 7.25
CA ASN A 129 -12.92 11.56 6.80
C ASN A 129 -12.56 12.92 7.45
N ASN A 130 -12.00 12.90 8.65
CA ASN A 130 -11.49 14.12 9.33
C ASN A 130 -10.04 14.49 8.93
N GLY A 131 -9.50 13.93 7.84
CA GLY A 131 -8.13 14.22 7.37
C GLY A 131 -7.00 13.55 8.18
N GLY A 132 -7.32 12.84 9.27
CA GLY A 132 -6.32 12.13 10.08
C GLY A 132 -5.80 10.85 9.43
N TYR A 133 -4.64 10.37 9.89
CA TYR A 133 -4.08 9.09 9.46
C TYR A 133 -5.02 7.91 9.74
N ARG A 134 -5.05 6.93 8.83
CA ARG A 134 -5.74 5.66 9.05
C ARG A 134 -4.99 4.80 10.07
N SER A 135 -5.72 3.98 10.83
CA SER A 135 -5.07 2.98 11.68
C SER A 135 -4.41 1.89 10.83
N LEU A 136 -3.26 1.37 11.27
CA LEU A 136 -2.54 0.30 10.57
C LEU A 136 -3.37 -0.99 10.41
N SER A 137 -4.36 -1.23 11.27
CA SER A 137 -5.26 -2.39 11.14
C SER A 137 -6.40 -2.18 10.13
N SER A 138 -6.69 -0.94 9.75
CA SER A 138 -7.91 -0.61 8.98
C SER A 138 -7.96 -1.28 7.59
N MET A 139 -6.83 -1.30 6.87
CA MET A 139 -6.78 -1.91 5.53
C MET A 139 -6.97 -3.43 5.61
N ASN A 140 -6.24 -4.13 6.49
CA ASN A 140 -6.43 -5.58 6.68
C ASN A 140 -7.86 -5.94 7.11
N ALA A 141 -8.47 -5.12 7.99
CA ALA A 141 -9.88 -5.31 8.36
C ALA A 141 -10.82 -5.13 7.16
N ALA A 142 -10.53 -4.19 6.25
CA ALA A 142 -11.28 -4.00 5.02
C ALA A 142 -11.09 -5.15 4.03
N LEU A 143 -9.84 -5.58 3.80
CA LEU A 143 -9.50 -6.72 2.94
C LEU A 143 -10.25 -7.99 3.39
N LYS A 144 -10.23 -8.29 4.69
CA LYS A 144 -11.00 -9.42 5.25
C LYS A 144 -12.48 -9.35 4.91
N ARG A 145 -13.11 -8.17 5.00
CA ARG A 145 -14.53 -7.98 4.63
C ARG A 145 -14.76 -8.12 3.13
N ILE A 146 -13.83 -7.65 2.31
CA ILE A 146 -13.90 -7.71 0.85
C ILE A 146 -13.76 -9.16 0.38
N CYS A 147 -12.75 -9.89 0.85
CA CYS A 147 -12.56 -11.31 0.55
C CYS A 147 -13.78 -12.15 0.95
N LYS A 148 -14.33 -11.91 2.14
CA LYS A 148 -15.56 -12.59 2.58
C LYS A 148 -16.75 -12.35 1.65
N LYS A 149 -16.87 -11.15 1.07
CA LYS A 149 -17.94 -10.83 0.11
C LYS A 149 -17.70 -11.42 -1.28
N ALA A 150 -16.44 -11.57 -1.66
CA ALA A 150 -16.01 -12.15 -2.92
C ALA A 150 -15.94 -13.69 -2.88
N ASP A 151 -16.19 -14.28 -1.71
CA ASP A 151 -16.07 -15.73 -1.46
C ASP A 151 -14.69 -16.30 -1.80
N ILE A 152 -13.65 -15.57 -1.40
CA ILE A 152 -12.25 -15.98 -1.57
C ILE A 152 -11.51 -15.94 -0.22
N SER A 153 -10.35 -16.58 -0.18
CA SER A 153 -9.46 -16.55 0.98
C SER A 153 -9.08 -15.13 1.38
N THR A 154 -8.87 -14.93 2.68
CA THR A 154 -8.51 -13.61 3.22
C THR A 154 -7.11 -13.22 2.79
N VAL A 155 -6.98 -12.08 2.12
CA VAL A 155 -5.69 -11.46 1.82
C VAL A 155 -5.36 -10.37 2.82
N THR A 156 -4.06 -10.19 3.05
CA THR A 156 -3.46 -9.13 3.85
C THR A 156 -2.77 -8.12 2.94
N THR A 157 -2.37 -6.98 3.50
CA THR A 157 -1.53 -6.02 2.79
C THR A 157 -0.16 -6.57 2.39
N GLN A 158 0.34 -7.58 3.09
CA GLN A 158 1.60 -8.23 2.70
C GLN A 158 1.38 -9.10 1.46
N ASP A 159 0.29 -9.85 1.41
CA ASP A 159 -0.04 -10.71 0.26
C ASP A 159 -0.21 -9.90 -1.02
N LEU A 160 -0.81 -8.70 -0.94
CA LEU A 160 -0.89 -7.77 -2.08
C LEU A 160 0.49 -7.37 -2.59
N ARG A 161 1.43 -7.09 -1.68
CA ARG A 161 2.81 -6.74 -2.01
C ARG A 161 3.58 -7.95 -2.55
N ASP A 162 3.27 -9.16 -2.08
CA ASP A 162 3.84 -10.40 -2.60
C ASP A 162 3.35 -10.67 -4.04
N MET A 163 2.10 -10.37 -4.37
CA MET A 163 1.59 -10.44 -5.75
C MET A 163 2.29 -9.46 -6.70
N TYR A 164 2.72 -8.29 -6.19
CA TYR A 164 3.60 -7.41 -6.97
C TYR A 164 4.94 -8.09 -7.27
N ALA A 165 5.59 -8.66 -6.25
CA ALA A 165 6.86 -9.37 -6.41
C ALA A 165 6.75 -10.54 -7.39
N GLU A 166 5.70 -11.36 -7.25
CA GLU A 166 5.39 -12.45 -8.18
C GLU A 166 5.32 -11.95 -9.62
N ARG A 167 4.50 -10.92 -9.88
CA ARG A 167 4.34 -10.36 -11.23
C ARG A 167 5.67 -9.85 -11.79
N MET A 168 6.48 -9.19 -10.96
CA MET A 168 7.78 -8.67 -11.38
C MET A 168 8.77 -9.81 -11.70
N LEU A 169 8.89 -10.83 -10.84
CA LEU A 169 9.78 -11.98 -11.08
C LEU A 169 9.31 -12.87 -12.24
N LYS A 170 8.00 -12.89 -12.51
CA LYS A 170 7.45 -13.55 -13.70
C LYS A 170 7.87 -12.84 -14.98
N SER A 171 8.01 -11.51 -14.96
CA SER A 171 8.57 -10.77 -16.11
C SER A 171 10.05 -11.11 -16.31
N GLU A 172 10.46 -11.41 -17.54
CA GLU A 172 11.82 -11.93 -17.86
C GLU A 172 12.96 -10.95 -17.53
N GLN A 173 12.67 -9.70 -17.19
CA GLN A 173 13.66 -8.61 -17.12
C GLN A 173 14.01 -8.16 -15.70
N VAL A 174 13.42 -8.76 -14.65
CA VAL A 174 13.58 -8.26 -13.28
C VAL A 174 14.46 -9.21 -12.45
N SER A 175 15.63 -8.74 -12.07
CA SER A 175 16.51 -9.41 -11.11
C SER A 175 16.06 -9.15 -9.66
N PHE A 176 16.52 -9.99 -8.72
CA PHE A 176 16.29 -9.73 -7.29
C PHE A 176 16.82 -8.37 -6.84
N SER A 177 17.98 -7.94 -7.33
CA SER A 177 18.53 -6.61 -7.03
C SER A 177 17.60 -5.49 -7.48
N MET A 178 17.04 -5.59 -8.69
CA MET A 178 16.06 -4.62 -9.18
C MET A 178 14.78 -4.67 -8.36
N LEU A 179 14.29 -5.87 -8.01
CA LEU A 179 13.11 -6.03 -7.18
C LEU A 179 13.29 -5.42 -5.79
N THR A 180 14.42 -5.64 -5.14
CA THR A 180 14.81 -5.05 -3.86
C THR A 180 14.72 -3.53 -3.92
N ALA A 181 15.29 -2.91 -4.95
CA ALA A 181 15.26 -1.46 -5.14
C ALA A 181 13.83 -0.94 -5.36
N LEU A 182 13.04 -1.59 -6.20
CA LEU A 182 11.65 -1.19 -6.48
C LEU A 182 10.74 -1.31 -5.25
N MET A 183 10.94 -2.35 -4.45
CA MET A 183 10.14 -2.62 -3.28
C MET A 183 10.66 -1.89 -2.02
N GLY A 184 11.89 -1.37 -2.02
CA GLY A 184 12.50 -0.74 -0.85
C GLY A 184 12.76 -1.73 0.28
N TYR A 185 13.36 -2.89 -0.04
CA TYR A 185 13.94 -3.81 0.95
C TYR A 185 15.33 -3.34 1.38
N GLY A 186 15.75 -3.73 2.59
CA GLY A 186 17.05 -3.32 3.14
C GLY A 186 18.21 -3.99 2.42
N SER A 187 18.01 -5.24 2.00
CA SER A 187 19.02 -6.04 1.33
C SER A 187 18.42 -6.97 0.26
N VAL A 188 19.27 -7.47 -0.62
CA VAL A 188 18.88 -8.44 -1.66
C VAL A 188 18.58 -9.80 -1.02
N GLU A 189 19.29 -10.14 0.04
CA GLU A 189 19.13 -11.37 0.83
C GLU A 189 17.72 -11.47 1.40
N GLU A 190 17.19 -10.40 2.02
CA GLU A 190 15.79 -10.35 2.52
C GLU A 190 14.78 -10.62 1.41
N THR A 191 15.07 -10.13 0.21
CA THR A 191 14.18 -10.28 -0.96
C THR A 191 14.28 -11.70 -1.52
N TYR A 192 15.49 -12.26 -1.58
CA TYR A 192 15.76 -13.61 -2.05
C TYR A 192 15.13 -14.65 -1.12
N GLU A 193 15.38 -14.56 0.19
CA GLU A 193 14.82 -15.47 1.19
C GLU A 193 13.28 -15.53 1.14
N ARG A 194 12.63 -14.42 0.77
CA ARG A 194 11.16 -14.36 0.68
C ARG A 194 10.60 -14.92 -0.62
N TYR A 195 11.29 -14.71 -1.75
CA TYR A 195 10.70 -14.95 -3.08
C TYR A 195 11.46 -15.95 -3.96
N SER A 196 12.55 -16.57 -3.49
CA SER A 196 13.32 -17.59 -4.24
C SER A 196 12.42 -18.71 -4.76
N ASP A 197 11.47 -19.15 -3.95
CA ASP A 197 10.60 -20.29 -4.26
C ASP A 197 9.62 -19.99 -5.41
N LEU A 198 9.32 -18.71 -5.67
CA LEU A 198 8.50 -18.30 -6.82
C LEU A 198 9.20 -18.57 -8.15
N LEU A 199 10.52 -18.66 -8.18
CA LEU A 199 11.26 -19.04 -9.38
C LEU A 199 11.23 -20.53 -9.65
N LEU A 200 11.12 -21.37 -8.60
CA LEU A 200 11.06 -22.82 -8.76
C LEU A 200 9.73 -23.26 -9.41
N GLN A 201 8.64 -22.54 -9.11
CA GLN A 201 7.32 -22.73 -9.71
C GLN A 201 7.25 -22.37 -11.21
N LYS A 202 8.33 -21.81 -11.79
CA LYS A 202 8.42 -21.41 -13.21
C LYS A 202 8.81 -22.58 -14.13
N THR A 203 9.07 -23.76 -13.58
CA THR A 203 9.73 -24.89 -14.28
C THR A 203 8.79 -26.05 -14.65
N GLU A 204 7.47 -25.86 -14.57
CA GLU A 204 6.46 -26.82 -15.05
C GLU A 204 5.63 -26.27 -16.20
#